data_AF-A0A497HR62-F1
#
_entry.id   AF-A0A497HR62-F1
#
_cell.length_a   1.000
_cell.length_b   1.000
_cell.length_c   1.000
_cell.angle_alpha   90.00
_cell.angle_beta   90.00
_cell.angle_gamma   90.00
#
_symmetry.space_group_name_H-M   'P 1'
#
loop_
_entity.id
_entity.type
_entity.pdbx_description
1 polymer ?
#
loop_
_entity_poly.entity_id
_entity_poly.type
_entity_poly.pdbx_seq_one_letter_code
_entity_poly.pdbx_strand_id
1 'polypeptide(L)'
;MRAKEMVEKEEGIEVNLLSRELLRELEDKVGFILKEIKKGKVMVLEEGLTAEEQVDLIQRTMREIDQDSFIGVEAPGFHTPGAKLSFLARLLRRTP
;
A
#
# COMPACT_ATOMS: atom_id res chain seq x y z
N MET A 1 -41.49 7.46 -23.27
CA MET A 1 -40.18 8.01 -22.89
C MET A 1 -39.39 6.90 -22.20
N ARG A 2 -38.26 6.46 -22.77
CA ARG A 2 -37.38 5.46 -22.13
C ARG A 2 -36.65 6.18 -21.00
N ALA A 3 -37.04 5.90 -19.75
CA ALA A 3 -36.10 6.05 -18.65
C ALA A 3 -34.98 5.05 -18.94
N LYS A 4 -33.93 5.55 -19.57
CA LYS A 4 -32.69 4.80 -19.79
C LYS A 4 -32.16 4.57 -18.38
N GLU A 5 -32.34 3.37 -17.85
CA GLU A 5 -31.65 2.91 -16.66
C GLU A 5 -30.19 3.30 -16.82
N MET A 6 -29.77 4.30 -16.05
CA MET A 6 -28.37 4.54 -15.76
C MET A 6 -28.00 3.45 -14.75
N VAL A 7 -27.81 2.24 -15.26
CA VAL A 7 -27.12 1.20 -14.51
C VAL A 7 -25.72 1.77 -14.31
N GLU A 8 -25.41 2.28 -13.11
CA GLU A 8 -24.04 2.41 -12.68
C GLU A 8 -23.42 1.02 -12.86
N LYS A 9 -22.53 0.92 -13.83
CA LYS A 9 -21.79 -0.30 -14.09
C LYS A 9 -20.90 -0.47 -12.86
N GLU A 10 -21.27 -1.37 -11.95
CA GLU A 10 -20.36 -1.77 -10.88
C GLU A 10 -19.12 -2.35 -11.56
N GLU A 11 -18.07 -1.55 -11.66
CA GLU A 11 -16.79 -1.98 -12.18
C GLU A 11 -16.21 -2.95 -11.16
N GLY A 12 -16.23 -4.24 -11.51
CA GLY A 12 -15.64 -5.28 -10.67
C GLY A 12 -14.15 -5.01 -10.43
N ILE A 13 -13.65 -5.43 -9.27
CA ILE A 13 -12.24 -5.32 -8.92
C ILE A 13 -11.49 -6.51 -9.55
N GLU A 14 -10.49 -6.22 -10.39
CA GLU A 14 -9.57 -7.24 -10.88
C GLU A 14 -8.57 -7.60 -9.78
N VAL A 15 -8.52 -8.88 -9.41
CA VAL A 15 -7.57 -9.42 -8.43
C VAL A 15 -6.58 -10.33 -9.16
N ASN A 16 -5.29 -10.01 -9.07
CA ASN A 16 -4.21 -10.78 -9.67
C ASN A 16 -3.39 -11.48 -8.59
N LEU A 17 -3.33 -12.81 -8.67
CA LEU A 17 -2.45 -13.64 -7.85
C LEU A 17 -1.13 -13.88 -8.59
N LEU A 18 -0.01 -13.56 -7.96
CA LEU A 18 1.32 -13.85 -8.47
C LEU A 18 1.98 -14.97 -7.67
N SER A 19 2.42 -16.00 -8.40
CA SER A 19 3.16 -17.11 -7.80
C SER A 19 4.59 -16.71 -7.45
N ARG A 20 5.19 -17.47 -6.54
CA ARG A 20 6.58 -17.25 -6.10
C ARG A 20 7.59 -17.41 -7.24
N GLU A 21 7.34 -18.36 -8.14
CA GLU A 21 8.19 -18.66 -9.28
C GLU A 21 8.25 -17.46 -10.23
N LEU A 22 7.08 -16.91 -10.60
CA LEU A 22 7.01 -15.71 -11.45
C LEU A 22 7.67 -14.51 -10.77
N LEU A 23 7.46 -14.32 -9.48
CA LEU A 23 8.09 -13.22 -8.73
C LEU A 23 9.61 -13.28 -8.79
N ARG A 24 10.20 -14.47 -8.71
CA ARG A 24 11.66 -14.66 -8.72
C ARG A 24 12.29 -14.45 -10.10
N GLU A 25 11.52 -14.61 -11.16
CA GLU A 25 11.96 -14.37 -12.54
C GLU A 25 11.95 -12.87 -12.92
N LEU A 26 11.23 -12.04 -12.17
CA LEU A 26 11.17 -10.60 -12.42
C LEU A 26 12.47 -9.90 -11.98
N GLU A 27 13.13 -9.23 -12.92
CA GLU A 27 14.30 -8.39 -12.65
C GLU A 27 13.94 -7.16 -11.77
N ASP A 28 12.78 -6.53 -12.01
CA ASP A 28 12.25 -5.42 -11.20
C ASP A 28 10.84 -5.73 -10.68
N LYS A 29 10.79 -6.50 -9.59
CA LYS A 29 9.53 -6.89 -8.92
C LYS A 29 8.70 -5.68 -8.50
N VAL A 30 9.33 -4.67 -7.89
CA VAL A 30 8.65 -3.47 -7.37
C VAL A 30 8.05 -2.64 -8.51
N GLY A 31 8.82 -2.43 -9.59
CA GLY A 31 8.32 -1.74 -10.77
C GLY A 31 7.13 -2.45 -11.43
N PHE A 32 7.19 -3.77 -11.52
CA PHE A 32 6.06 -4.57 -12.01
C PHE A 32 4.80 -4.39 -11.15
N ILE A 33 4.94 -4.49 -9.82
CA ILE A 33 3.82 -4.35 -8.88
C ILE A 33 3.15 -2.97 -9.02
N LEU A 34 3.94 -1.90 -9.01
CA LEU A 34 3.43 -0.54 -9.16
C LEU A 34 2.71 -0.33 -10.49
N LYS A 35 3.23 -0.92 -11.57
CA LYS A 35 2.61 -0.85 -12.90
C LYS A 35 1.23 -1.52 -12.92
N GLU A 36 1.05 -2.66 -12.28
CA GLU A 36 -0.24 -3.34 -12.23
C GLU A 36 -1.23 -2.64 -11.29
N ILE A 37 -0.77 -2.16 -10.12
CA ILE A 37 -1.62 -1.38 -9.19
C ILE A 37 -2.16 -0.12 -9.85
N LYS A 38 -1.34 0.61 -10.63
CA LYS A 38 -1.77 1.79 -11.39
C LYS A 38 -2.88 1.49 -12.42
N LYS A 39 -3.10 0.23 -12.78
CA LYS A 39 -4.21 -0.19 -13.65
C LYS A 39 -5.50 -0.47 -12.87
N GLY A 40 -5.54 -0.17 -11.57
CA GLY A 40 -6.68 -0.42 -10.70
C GLY A 40 -6.78 -1.85 -10.19
N LYS A 41 -5.69 -2.62 -10.25
CA LYS A 41 -5.69 -4.04 -9.87
C LYS A 41 -5.30 -4.24 -8.41
N VAL A 42 -5.96 -5.17 -7.75
CA VAL A 42 -5.53 -5.69 -6.45
C VAL A 42 -4.55 -6.83 -6.69
N MET A 43 -3.38 -6.74 -6.07
CA MET A 43 -2.30 -7.71 -6.22
C MET A 43 -2.20 -8.58 -4.97
N VAL A 44 -2.18 -9.90 -5.16
CA VAL A 44 -1.92 -10.88 -4.10
C VAL A 44 -0.63 -11.61 -4.44
N LEU A 45 0.33 -11.62 -3.52
CA LEU A 45 1.63 -12.25 -3.72
C LEU A 45 1.72 -13.52 -2.88
N GLU A 46 2.10 -14.65 -3.50
CA GLU A 46 2.33 -15.90 -2.76
C GLU A 46 3.61 -15.87 -1.90
N GLU A 47 4.58 -15.06 -2.29
CA GLU A 47 5.78 -14.71 -1.50
C GLU A 47 5.78 -13.21 -1.29
N GLY A 48 5.87 -12.79 -0.03
CA GLY A 48 5.94 -11.38 0.31
C GLY A 48 7.24 -10.74 -0.18
N LEU A 49 7.21 -9.42 -0.30
CA LEU A 49 8.41 -8.62 -0.56
C LEU A 49 9.37 -8.67 0.63
N THR A 50 10.68 -8.67 0.36
CA THR A 50 11.71 -8.50 1.41
C THR A 50 11.61 -7.11 2.04
N ALA A 51 12.30 -6.89 3.16
CA ALA A 51 12.31 -5.58 3.81
C ALA A 51 12.84 -4.48 2.88
N GLU A 52 13.89 -4.78 2.11
CA GLU A 52 14.47 -3.86 1.13
C GLU A 52 13.49 -3.55 -0.01
N GLU A 53 12.82 -4.58 -0.54
CA GLU A 53 11.81 -4.43 -1.60
C GLU A 53 10.58 -3.64 -1.11
N GLN A 54 10.15 -3.85 0.14
CA GLN A 54 9.06 -3.07 0.75
C GLN A 54 9.44 -1.60 0.92
N VAL A 55 10.65 -1.30 1.37
CA VAL A 55 11.15 0.08 1.49
C VAL A 55 11.21 0.74 0.11
N ASP A 56 11.70 0.03 -0.91
CA ASP A 56 11.74 0.54 -2.29
C ASP A 56 10.32 0.80 -2.84
N LEU A 57 9.36 -0.10 -2.58
CA LEU A 57 7.96 0.09 -2.94
C LEU A 57 7.38 1.38 -2.34
N ILE A 58 7.59 1.60 -1.04
CA ILE A 58 7.12 2.80 -0.34
C ILE A 58 7.78 4.05 -0.95
N GLN A 59 9.09 4.03 -1.15
CA GLN A 59 9.83 5.17 -1.68
C GLN A 59 9.38 5.55 -3.10
N ARG A 60 9.28 4.57 -4.00
CA ARG A 60 8.83 4.82 -5.38
C ARG A 60 7.39 5.33 -5.42
N THR A 61 6.51 4.76 -4.57
CA THR A 61 5.13 5.24 -4.44
C THR A 61 5.09 6.71 -4.01
N MET A 62 5.81 7.07 -2.93
CA MET A 62 5.81 8.43 -2.38
C MET A 62 6.34 9.50 -3.35
N ARG A 63 7.15 9.12 -4.35
CA ARG A 63 7.65 10.03 -5.39
C ARG A 63 6.61 10.37 -6.44
N GLU A 64 5.59 9.54 -6.60
CA GLU A 64 4.64 9.64 -7.71
C GLU A 64 3.21 9.98 -7.26
N ILE A 65 2.85 9.69 -6.01
CA ILE A 65 1.53 10.04 -5.48
C ILE A 65 1.37 11.56 -5.36
N ASP A 66 0.14 12.02 -5.56
CA ASP A 66 -0.27 13.38 -5.24
C ASP A 66 -0.43 13.51 -3.71
N GLN A 67 0.43 14.30 -3.09
CA GLN A 67 0.48 14.45 -1.63
C GLN A 67 -0.74 15.16 -1.06
N ASP A 68 -1.45 15.96 -1.86
CA ASP A 68 -2.61 16.73 -1.39
C ASP A 68 -3.86 15.85 -1.29
N SER A 69 -3.96 14.82 -2.15
CA SER A 69 -5.09 13.88 -2.18
C SER A 69 -4.79 12.56 -1.44
N PHE A 70 -3.56 12.36 -0.99
CA PHE A 70 -3.14 11.11 -0.37
C PHE A 70 -3.64 10.96 1.07
N ILE A 71 -4.50 9.97 1.30
CA ILE A 71 -5.12 9.71 2.62
C ILE A 71 -4.19 8.98 3.61
N GLY A 72 -3.14 8.32 3.14
CA GLY A 72 -2.20 7.55 3.97
C GLY A 72 -1.93 6.12 3.47
N VAL A 73 -1.13 5.37 4.23
CA VAL A 73 -0.85 3.94 4.00
C VAL A 73 -1.38 3.14 5.18
N GLU A 74 -2.14 2.09 4.91
CA GLU A 74 -2.48 1.06 5.88
C GLU A 74 -1.53 -0.13 5.72
N ALA A 75 -0.93 -0.57 6.81
CA ALA A 75 -0.03 -1.71 6.78
C ALA A 75 -0.28 -2.62 7.99
N PRO A 76 -0.69 -3.89 7.78
CA PRO A 76 -0.94 -4.82 8.87
C PRO A 76 0.36 -5.12 9.61
N GLY A 77 0.34 -5.04 10.94
CA GLY A 77 1.47 -5.47 11.77
C GLY A 77 2.56 -4.42 12.06
N PHE A 78 2.46 -3.18 11.58
CA PHE A 78 3.24 -2.05 12.14
C PHE A 78 2.69 -1.65 13.53
N HIS A 79 2.59 -2.60 14.45
CA HIS A 79 2.48 -2.30 15.87
C HIS A 79 3.90 -2.01 16.35
N THR A 80 4.29 -0.75 16.44
CA THR A 80 5.52 -0.39 17.17
C THR A 80 5.33 -0.77 18.64
N PRO A 81 6.04 -1.77 19.19
CA PRO A 81 6.07 -2.00 20.63
C PRO A 81 7.04 -0.96 21.21
N GLY A 82 6.58 0.29 21.32
CA GLY A 82 7.47 1.39 21.72
C GLY A 82 6.84 2.77 21.79
N ALA A 83 5.66 3.01 21.19
CA ALA A 83 5.00 4.31 21.23
C ALA A 83 4.38 4.70 22.59
N LYS A 84 4.76 4.04 23.70
CA LYS A 84 4.30 4.38 25.07
C LYS A 84 5.27 5.27 25.87
N LEU A 85 6.51 5.47 25.41
CA LEU A 85 7.50 6.25 26.18
C LEU A 85 7.51 7.77 25.90
N SER A 86 6.87 8.24 24.83
CA SER A 86 6.87 9.67 24.45
C SER A 86 5.86 10.53 25.23
N PHE A 87 4.70 9.95 25.59
CA PHE A 87 3.63 10.66 26.30
C PHE A 87 3.91 10.82 27.80
N LEU A 88 4.41 9.77 28.47
CA LEU A 88 4.79 9.84 29.89
C LEU A 88 6.02 10.71 30.13
N ALA A 89 6.98 10.73 29.19
CA ALA A 89 8.16 11.59 29.24
C ALA A 89 7.83 13.09 29.09
N ARG A 90 6.72 13.44 28.43
CA ARG A 90 6.21 14.83 28.34
C ARG A 90 5.48 15.27 29.61
N LEU A 91 4.85 14.34 30.34
CA LEU A 91 4.15 14.64 31.59
C LEU A 91 5.12 14.80 32.77
N LEU A 92 6.24 14.07 32.78
CA LEU A 92 7.26 14.15 33.83
C LEU A 92 8.28 15.29 33.67
N ARG A 93 8.26 16.03 32.55
CA ARG A 93 9.17 17.18 32.30
C ARG A 93 8.58 18.53 32.72
N ARG A 94 7.43 18.56 33.40
CA ARG A 94 6.76 19.80 33.79
C ARG A 94 6.37 19.83 35.27
N THR A 95 7.38 19.84 36.13
CA THR A 95 7.34 20.52 37.43
C THR A 95 8.71 21.14 37.71
N PRO A 96 8.77 22.39 38.23
CA PRO A 96 10.00 22.96 38.79
C PRO A 96 10.47 22.20 40.03
#